data_AF-A0A3D2RYA0-F1
#
_entry.id   AF-A0A3D2RYA0-F1
#
_cell.length_a   1.000
_cell.length_b   1.000
_cell.length_c   1.000
_cell.angle_alpha   90.00
_cell.angle_beta   90.00
_cell.angle_gamma   90.00
#
_symmetry.space_group_name_H-M   'P 1'
#
loop_
_entity.id
_entity.type
_entity.pdbx_description
1 polymer ?
#
loop_
_entity_poly.entity_id
_entity_poly.type
_entity_poly.pdbx_seq_one_letter_code
_entity_poly.pdbx_strand_id
1 'polypeptide(L)'
;FDYDLDGYLDLYVVNYVYYRLDQTYQPCIEFGYQDYCNLRYYEGASDQLYRNNGDGTFTDVTKTAGINDQGGPFQGKGLGVIASDLNNDGFTDLYVANDGTPNYLFYNNGDGTFT
;
A
#
# COMPACT_ATOMS: atom_id res chain seq x y z
N PHE A 1 -3.26 10.90 8.56
CA PHE A 1 -2.47 12.06 8.12
C PHE A 1 -3.39 12.88 7.24
N ASP A 2 -3.13 14.17 7.04
CA ASP A 2 -3.97 15.03 6.19
C ASP A 2 -3.18 15.25 4.89
N TYR A 3 -3.57 14.54 3.81
CA TYR A 3 -2.75 14.50 2.60
C TYR A 3 -2.99 15.69 1.67
N ASP A 4 -4.16 16.31 1.75
CA ASP A 4 -4.54 17.47 0.94
C ASP A 4 -4.67 18.78 1.75
N LEU A 5 -4.34 18.73 3.05
CA LEU A 5 -4.32 19.86 3.99
C LEU A 5 -5.69 20.53 4.15
N ASP A 6 -6.77 19.75 4.05
CA ASP A 6 -8.14 20.24 4.18
C ASP A 6 -8.62 20.33 5.65
N GLY A 7 -7.81 19.86 6.59
CA GLY A 7 -8.08 19.85 8.02
C GLY A 7 -8.74 18.56 8.53
N TYR A 8 -9.02 17.59 7.66
CA TYR A 8 -9.52 16.28 8.02
C TYR A 8 -8.44 15.21 7.89
N LEU A 9 -8.34 14.34 8.89
CA LEU A 9 -7.38 13.23 8.81
C LEU A 9 -7.92 12.15 7.86
N ASP A 10 -7.11 11.83 6.86
CA ASP A 10 -7.31 10.77 5.88
C ASP A 10 -6.77 9.42 6.34
N LEU A 11 -7.17 8.39 5.59
CA LEU A 11 -6.84 7.01 5.86
C LEU A 11 -6.05 6.40 4.70
N TYR A 12 -4.85 5.90 5.01
CA TYR A 12 -4.08 5.03 4.11
C TYR A 12 -4.05 3.62 4.69
N VAL A 13 -4.38 2.64 3.86
CA VAL A 13 -4.43 1.23 4.23
C VAL A 13 -3.32 0.51 3.49
N VAL A 14 -2.33 0.05 4.24
CA VAL A 14 -1.29 -0.83 3.75
C VAL A 14 -1.86 -2.23 3.63
N ASN A 15 -1.71 -2.84 2.48
CA ASN A 15 -2.12 -4.20 2.20
C ASN A 15 -0.90 -5.09 1.93
N TYR A 16 -1.05 -6.37 2.27
CA TYR A 16 0.05 -7.33 2.16
C TYR A 16 -0.06 -8.17 0.90
N VAL A 17 -0.97 -9.13 0.85
CA VAL A 17 -1.14 -10.04 -0.28
C VAL A 17 -2.61 -10.39 -0.49
N TYR A 18 -2.98 -10.70 -1.73
CA TYR A 18 -4.27 -11.32 -2.00
C TYR A 18 -4.25 -12.77 -1.56
N TYR A 19 -4.91 -13.04 -0.42
CA TYR A 19 -5.10 -14.38 0.11
C TYR A 19 -6.59 -14.74 0.12
N ARG A 20 -6.94 -15.88 -0.48
CA ARG A 20 -8.31 -16.34 -0.63
C ARG A 20 -8.52 -17.68 0.07
N LEU A 21 -9.43 -17.72 1.04
CA LEU A 21 -9.71 -18.93 1.82
C LEU A 21 -10.40 -20.04 0.99
N ASP A 22 -11.06 -19.69 -0.11
CA ASP A 22 -11.71 -20.61 -1.03
C ASP A 22 -10.76 -21.13 -2.14
N GLN A 23 -9.53 -20.62 -2.20
CA GLN A 23 -8.54 -21.06 -3.16
C GLN A 23 -7.74 -22.24 -2.63
N THR A 24 -7.70 -23.33 -3.40
CA THR A 24 -6.78 -24.43 -3.13
C THR A 24 -5.37 -24.01 -3.53
N TYR A 25 -4.56 -23.61 -2.54
CA TYR A 25 -3.13 -23.41 -2.74
C TYR A 25 -2.43 -24.77 -2.80
N GLN A 26 -1.56 -24.96 -3.79
CA GLN A 26 -0.74 -26.17 -3.88
C GLN A 26 0.18 -26.25 -2.64
N PRO A 27 0.38 -27.44 -2.04
CA PRO A 27 1.36 -27.60 -0.97
C PRO A 27 2.74 -27.18 -1.47
N CYS A 28 3.37 -26.25 -0.76
CA CYS A 28 4.75 -25.89 -1.06
C CYS A 28 5.66 -26.95 -0.44
N ILE A 29 6.53 -27.53 -1.26
CA ILE A 29 7.51 -28.52 -0.81
C ILE A 29 8.88 -27.85 -0.84
N GLU A 30 9.49 -27.72 0.34
CA GLU A 30 10.83 -27.17 0.50
C GLU A 30 11.72 -28.23 1.17
N PHE A 31 12.91 -28.46 0.63
CA PHE A 31 13.84 -29.53 1.06
C PHE A 31 13.21 -30.94 1.19
N GLY A 32 12.14 -31.22 0.44
CA GLY A 32 11.46 -32.52 0.45
C GLY A 32 10.37 -32.68 1.52
N TYR A 33 10.10 -31.64 2.31
CA TYR A 33 9.01 -31.61 3.29
C TYR A 33 7.96 -30.58 2.90
N GLN A 34 6.72 -30.81 3.31
CA GLN A 34 5.68 -29.80 3.17
C GLN A 34 5.99 -28.63 4.09
N ASP A 35 6.01 -27.44 3.52
CA ASP A 35 6.26 -26.17 4.20
C ASP A 35 5.20 -25.13 3.78
N TYR A 36 5.23 -23.96 4.42
CA TYR A 36 4.45 -22.82 3.96
C TYR A 36 5.01 -22.28 2.65
N CYS A 37 4.14 -21.67 1.84
CA CYS A 37 4.57 -21.12 0.57
C CYS A 37 5.40 -19.86 0.76
N ASN A 38 6.55 -19.81 0.08
CA ASN A 38 7.36 -18.60 -0.01
C ASN A 38 6.52 -17.42 -0.55
N LEU A 39 6.82 -16.21 -0.08
CA LEU A 39 6.06 -15.02 -0.42
C LEU A 39 5.93 -14.77 -1.93
N ARG A 40 6.90 -15.21 -2.74
CA ARG A 40 6.87 -15.12 -4.21
C ARG A 40 5.65 -15.77 -4.87
N TYR A 41 4.95 -16.68 -4.18
CA TYR A 41 3.77 -17.36 -4.70
C TYR A 41 2.47 -16.56 -4.53
N TYR A 42 2.50 -15.51 -3.71
CA TYR A 42 1.35 -14.65 -3.48
C TYR A 42 1.47 -13.36 -4.29
N GLU A 43 0.35 -12.96 -4.87
CA GLU A 43 0.17 -11.67 -5.50
C GLU A 43 0.08 -10.58 -4.42
N GLY A 44 0.76 -9.46 -4.63
CA GLY A 44 0.70 -8.31 -3.72
C GLY A 44 -0.71 -7.72 -3.73
N ALA A 45 -1.16 -7.19 -2.61
CA ALA A 45 -2.44 -6.48 -2.56
C ALA A 45 -2.16 -4.97 -2.60
N SER A 46 -2.83 -4.26 -3.51
CA SER A 46 -2.65 -2.82 -3.66
C SER A 46 -3.03 -2.09 -2.38
N ASP A 47 -2.20 -1.14 -1.98
CA ASP A 47 -2.54 -0.18 -0.93
C ASP A 47 -3.73 0.68 -1.36
N GLN A 48 -4.42 1.26 -0.39
CA GLN A 48 -5.59 2.11 -0.62
C GLN A 48 -5.46 3.45 0.10
N LEU A 49 -5.94 4.51 -0.54
CA LEU A 49 -6.05 5.84 0.05
C LEU A 49 -7.51 6.31 0.03
N TYR A 50 -7.98 6.74 1.18
CA TYR A 50 -9.32 7.21 1.41
C TYR A 50 -9.29 8.65 1.94
N ARG A 51 -9.87 9.58 1.17
CA ARG A 51 -10.06 10.96 1.62
C ARG A 51 -11.24 11.05 2.58
N ASN A 52 -11.04 11.69 3.72
CA ASN A 52 -12.10 11.94 4.68
C ASN A 52 -13.00 13.07 4.18
N ASN A 53 -14.33 12.87 4.14
CA ASN A 53 -15.26 13.91 3.67
C ASN A 53 -15.73 14.86 4.79
N GLY A 54 -15.28 14.67 6.04
CA GLY A 54 -15.64 15.50 7.19
C GLY A 54 -17.02 15.18 7.81
N ASP A 55 -17.77 14.23 7.24
CA ASP A 55 -19.12 13.84 7.68
C ASP A 55 -19.20 12.40 8.22
N GLY A 56 -18.04 11.80 8.51
CA GLY A 56 -17.91 10.40 8.93
C GLY A 56 -17.90 9.40 7.77
N THR A 57 -17.90 9.87 6.53
CA THR A 57 -17.72 9.04 5.33
C THR A 57 -16.35 9.27 4.69
N PHE A 58 -15.95 8.34 3.82
CA PHE A 58 -14.69 8.36 3.11
C PHE A 58 -14.89 8.14 1.61
N THR A 59 -14.09 8.81 0.81
CA THR A 59 -14.03 8.63 -0.65
C THR A 59 -12.77 7.86 -1.01
N ASP A 60 -12.88 6.74 -1.73
CA ASP A 60 -11.72 6.04 -2.29
C ASP A 60 -11.09 6.91 -3.38
N VAL A 61 -9.88 7.41 -3.11
CA VAL A 61 -9.10 8.24 -4.03
C VAL A 61 -7.84 7.53 -4.51
N THR A 62 -7.67 6.24 -4.20
CA THR A 62 -6.47 5.43 -4.48
C THR A 62 -5.93 5.67 -5.90
N LYS A 63 -6.80 5.46 -6.90
CA LYS A 63 -6.43 5.59 -8.31
C LYS A 63 -6.20 7.05 -8.74
N THR A 64 -7.03 7.97 -8.25
CA THR A 64 -6.95 9.39 -8.64
C THR A 64 -5.75 10.08 -8.01
N ALA A 65 -5.35 9.64 -6.82
CA ALA A 65 -4.18 10.13 -6.09
C ALA A 65 -2.87 9.48 -6.58
N GLY A 66 -2.91 8.56 -7.53
CA GLY A 66 -1.69 7.91 -8.04
C GLY A 66 -1.08 6.88 -7.10
N ILE A 67 -1.78 6.46 -6.04
CA ILE A 67 -1.43 5.29 -5.21
C ILE A 67 -1.78 4.04 -6.00
N ASN A 68 -0.97 3.80 -7.03
CA ASN A 68 -1.13 2.70 -7.94
C ASN A 68 0.03 1.73 -7.69
N ASP A 69 -0.28 0.48 -7.41
CA ASP A 69 0.73 -0.57 -7.53
C ASP A 69 1.14 -0.63 -9.01
N GLN A 70 2.37 -0.25 -9.35
CA GLN A 70 2.85 0.13 -10.69
C GLN A 70 2.87 -1.03 -11.73
N GLY A 71 2.07 -2.07 -11.55
CA GLY A 71 1.83 -3.13 -12.55
C GLY A 71 3.07 -3.95 -12.93
N GLY A 72 4.17 -3.82 -12.17
CA GLY A 72 5.41 -4.56 -12.36
C GLY A 72 5.37 -5.96 -11.74
N PRO A 73 6.40 -6.79 -11.97
CA PRO A 73 6.49 -8.16 -11.44
C PRO A 73 6.62 -8.23 -9.90
N PHE A 74 6.68 -7.08 -9.21
CA PHE A 74 6.90 -6.96 -7.77
C PHE A 74 5.85 -6.03 -7.16
N GLN A 75 4.58 -6.39 -7.32
CA GLN A 75 3.47 -5.78 -6.58
C GLN A 75 3.81 -5.68 -5.08
N GLY A 76 3.40 -4.59 -4.46
CA GLY A 76 3.74 -4.24 -3.09
C GLY A 76 3.24 -5.28 -2.11
N LYS A 77 4.05 -5.56 -1.07
CA LYS A 77 3.71 -6.50 -0.01
C LYS A 77 3.92 -5.82 1.32
N GLY A 78 3.09 -4.81 1.57
CA GLY A 78 3.29 -3.87 2.64
C GLY A 78 3.15 -4.52 4.02
N LEU A 79 4.09 -4.22 4.91
CA LEU A 79 4.06 -4.57 6.33
C LEU A 79 3.82 -3.35 7.23
N GLY A 80 4.22 -2.17 6.78
CA GLY A 80 4.08 -0.95 7.55
C GLY A 80 4.26 0.30 6.71
N VAL A 81 3.68 1.39 7.18
CA VAL A 81 3.78 2.72 6.58
C VAL A 81 4.17 3.74 7.63
N ILE A 82 4.95 4.73 7.21
CA ILE A 82 5.12 5.99 7.95
C ILE A 82 4.64 7.14 7.08
N ALA A 83 4.03 8.13 7.72
CA ALA A 83 3.61 9.38 7.10
C ALA A 83 4.44 10.52 7.71
N SER A 84 5.23 11.20 6.88
CA SER A 84 6.09 12.32 7.29
C SER A 84 6.41 13.16 6.07
N ASP A 85 6.65 14.46 6.26
CA ASP A 85 7.27 15.30 5.24
C ASP A 85 8.76 14.89 5.13
N LEU A 86 9.11 14.12 4.09
CA LEU A 86 10.43 13.51 3.93
C LEU A 86 11.35 14.35 3.04
N ASN A 87 10.78 15.17 2.16
CA ASN A 87 11.51 16.10 1.29
C ASN A 87 11.52 17.55 1.80
N ASN A 88 10.82 17.83 2.91
CA ASN A 88 10.69 19.13 3.56
C ASN A 88 10.00 20.18 2.67
N ASP A 89 8.96 19.78 1.92
CA ASP A 89 8.14 20.66 1.09
C ASP A 89 6.83 21.12 1.75
N GLY A 90 6.55 20.63 2.96
CA GLY A 90 5.35 20.96 3.73
C GLY A 90 4.16 20.04 3.46
N PHE A 91 4.28 19.08 2.56
CA PHE A 91 3.28 18.05 2.30
C PHE A 91 3.70 16.71 2.90
N THR A 92 2.74 15.96 3.43
CA THR A 92 3.06 14.67 4.08
C THR A 92 3.26 13.59 3.01
N ASP A 93 4.46 13.02 2.96
CA ASP A 93 4.83 11.88 2.12
C ASP A 93 4.50 10.54 2.80
N LEU A 94 4.59 9.43 2.05
CA LEU A 94 4.42 8.07 2.56
C LEU A 94 5.61 7.19 2.22
N TYR A 95 6.11 6.46 3.21
CA TYR A 95 7.08 5.38 3.00
C TYR A 95 6.48 4.05 3.44
N VAL A 96 6.44 3.08 2.54
CA VAL A 96 5.90 1.74 2.75
C VAL A 96 7.02 0.72 2.75
N ALA A 97 7.18 0.02 3.87
CA ALA A 97 8.08 -1.11 3.99
C ALA A 97 7.42 -2.37 3.45
N ASN A 98 7.94 -2.89 2.35
CA ASN A 98 7.46 -4.10 1.68
C ASN A 98 8.30 -5.32 2.08
N ASP A 99 7.65 -6.48 2.13
CA ASP A 99 8.29 -7.77 2.41
C ASP A 99 8.70 -8.48 1.11
N GLY A 100 9.99 -8.77 0.97
CA GLY A 100 10.51 -9.51 -0.19
C GLY A 100 10.38 -8.79 -1.55
N THR A 101 9.85 -7.57 -1.59
CA THR A 101 9.78 -6.68 -2.77
C THR A 101 10.33 -5.29 -2.43
N PRO A 102 10.67 -4.44 -3.40
CA PRO A 102 11.17 -3.09 -3.13
C PRO A 102 10.19 -2.26 -2.30
N ASN A 103 10.69 -1.50 -1.34
CA ASN A 103 9.90 -0.52 -0.58
C ASN A 103 9.39 0.59 -1.48
N TYR A 104 8.26 1.19 -1.11
CA TYR A 104 7.71 2.36 -1.81
C TYR A 104 7.97 3.63 -1.04
N LEU A 105 8.26 4.69 -1.79
CA LEU A 105 8.31 6.05 -1.31
C LEU A 105 7.44 6.87 -2.25
N PHE A 106 6.34 7.38 -1.72
CA PHE A 106 5.39 8.21 -2.43
C PHE A 106 5.60 9.64 -1.98
N TYR A 107 6.04 10.49 -2.91
CA TYR A 107 6.11 11.93 -2.65
C TYR A 107 4.76 12.56 -2.92
N ASN A 108 4.28 13.36 -1.97
CA ASN A 108 3.04 14.10 -2.15
C ASN A 108 3.31 15.33 -3.03
N ASN A 109 2.61 15.45 -4.15
CA ASN A 109 2.82 16.53 -5.10
C ASN A 109 2.14 17.85 -4.67
N GLY A 110 1.37 17.86 -3.58
CA GLY A 110 0.64 19.01 -3.08
C GLY A 110 -0.61 19.39 -3.89
N ASP A 111 -0.99 18.57 -4.87
CA ASP A 111 -2.19 18.73 -5.71
C ASP A 111 -3.20 17.58 -5.53
N GLY A 112 -3.05 16.82 -4.45
CA GLY A 112 -3.86 15.64 -4.14
C GLY A 112 -3.39 14.35 -4.82
N THR A 113 -2.21 14.36 -5.44
CA THR A 113 -1.59 13.18 -6.07
C THR A 113 -0.22 12.86 -5.47
N PHE A 114 0.24 11.63 -5.72
CA PHE A 114 1.55 11.13 -5.33
C PHE A 114 2.35 10.65 -6.54
N THR A 115 3.68 10.73 -6.43
CA THR A 115 4.65 10.17 -7.40
C THR A 115 5.53 9.11 -6.76
#